data_AF-A0A968FY48-F1
#
_entry.id   AF-A0A968FY48-F1
#
_cell.length_a   1.000
_cell.length_b   1.000
_cell.length_c   1.000
_cell.angle_alpha   90.00
_cell.angle_beta   90.00
_cell.angle_gamma   90.00
#
_symmetry.space_group_name_H-M   'P 1'
#
loop_
_entity.id
_entity.type
_entity.pdbx_description
1 polymer ?
#
loop_
_entity_poly.entity_id
_entity_poly.type
_entity_poly.pdbx_seq_one_letter_code
_entity_poly.pdbx_strand_id
1 'polypeptide(L)' 'DSGQGENTLKALLNLALLVHTGGEGSVSLYPPREHCNSQGVNDMGVTPDFLPGYRSVEDPAAREALAK' A
#
# COMPACT_ATOMS: atom_id res chain seq x y z
N ASP A 1 -2.85 -7.86 17.12
CA ASP A 1 -1.70 -8.06 16.23
C ASP A 1 -0.45 -7.67 17.01
N SER A 2 0.60 -8.48 16.99
CA SER A 2 1.81 -8.27 17.79
C SER A 2 2.80 -7.26 17.16
N GLY A 3 2.44 -6.65 16.02
CA GLY A 3 3.28 -5.72 15.27
C GLY A 3 4.48 -6.38 14.56
N GLN A 4 4.63 -7.70 14.71
CA GLN A 4 5.75 -8.45 14.13
C GLN A 4 5.69 -8.48 12.60
N GLY A 5 4.49 -8.52 12.01
CA GLY A 5 4.30 -8.46 10.57
C GLY A 5 4.81 -7.14 9.97
N GLU A 6 4.45 -6.01 10.58
CA GLU A 6 4.91 -4.68 10.14
C GLU A 6 6.43 -4.55 10.24
N ASN A 7 7.03 -5.00 11.35
CA ASN A 7 8.49 -4.97 11.53
C ASN A 7 9.22 -5.83 10.50
N THR A 8 8.67 -7.00 10.17
CA THR A 8 9.22 -7.90 9.15
C THR A 8 9.15 -7.25 7.77
N LEU A 9 8.02 -6.62 7.42
CA LEU A 9 7.85 -5.90 6.16
C LEU A 9 8.85 -4.73 6.04
N LYS A 10 9.05 -3.95 7.11
CA LYS A 10 10.06 -2.88 7.16
C LYS A 10 11.48 -3.41 6.95
N ALA A 11 11.83 -4.54 7.57
CA ALA A 11 13.14 -5.15 7.38
C ALA A 11 13.37 -5.62 5.92
N LEU A 12 12.35 -6.20 5.27
CA LEU A 12 12.41 -6.60 3.87
C LEU A 12 12.57 -5.38 2.93
N LEU A 13 11.85 -4.28 3.19
CA LEU A 13 11.98 -3.04 2.43
C LEU A 13 13.40 -2.45 2.55
N ASN A 14 13.97 -2.43 3.75
CA ASN A 14 15.35 -1.98 3.98
C ASN A 14 16.36 -2.84 3.21
N LEU A 15 16.16 -4.16 3.20
CA LEU A 15 17.01 -5.06 2.43
C LEU A 15 16.89 -4.80 0.92
N ALA A 16 15.68 -4.63 0.40
CA ALA A 16 15.45 -4.33 -1.01
C ALA A 16 16.15 -3.03 -1.45
N LEU A 17 16.09 -1.98 -0.61
CA LEU A 17 16.81 -0.73 -0.83
C LEU A 17 18.33 -0.93 -0.83
N LEU A 18 18.86 -1.70 0.11
CA LEU A 18 20.29 -1.98 0.23
C LEU A 18 20.84 -2.84 -0.92
N VAL A 19 20.04 -3.78 -1.44
CA VAL A 19 20.40 -4.58 -2.62
C VAL A 19 20.37 -3.71 -3.88
N HIS A 20 19.49 -2.72 -3.95
CA HIS A 20 19.38 -1.83 -5.11
C HIS A 20 20.44 -0.72 -5.13
N THR A 21 21.09 -0.39 -4.00
CA THR A 21 22.13 0.65 -3.97
C THR A 21 23.30 0.34 -4.91
N GLY A 22 23.46 1.16 -5.97
CA GLY A 22 24.58 1.08 -6.92
C GLY A 22 24.40 0.09 -8.06
N GLY A 23 23.24 -0.57 -8.18
CA GLY A 23 22.93 -1.48 -9.28
C GLY A 23 22.11 -0.84 -10.40
N GLU A 24 22.25 -1.36 -11.61
CA GLU A 24 21.29 -1.13 -12.70
C GLU A 24 20.15 -2.15 -12.63
N GLY A 25 18.92 -1.75 -12.97
CA GLY A 25 17.73 -2.61 -12.93
C GLY A 25 16.78 -2.32 -11.77
N SER A 26 15.90 -3.26 -11.42
CA SER A 26 14.85 -3.07 -10.41
C SER A 26 14.79 -4.21 -9.40
N VAL A 27 14.63 -3.87 -8.11
CA VAL A 27 14.31 -4.82 -7.03
C VAL A 27 12.88 -4.56 -6.57
N SER A 28 12.06 -5.60 -6.44
CA SER A 28 10.66 -5.49 -6.04
C SER A 28 10.29 -6.54 -5.00
N LEU A 29 9.47 -6.15 -4.03
CA LEU A 29 8.79 -7.07 -3.13
C LEU A 29 7.38 -7.35 -3.66
N TYR A 30 7.02 -8.63 -3.80
CA TYR A 30 5.69 -9.04 -4.22
C TYR A 30 4.96 -9.75 -3.07
N PRO A 31 4.02 -9.09 -2.39
CA PRO A 31 3.17 -9.75 -1.40
C PRO A 31 2.04 -10.51 -2.12
N PRO A 32 2.00 -11.86 -2.06
CA PRO A 32 0.92 -12.62 -2.66
C PRO A 32 -0.41 -12.28 -1.97
N ARG A 33 -1.48 -12.23 -2.75
CA ARG A 33 -2.83 -11.93 -2.27
C ARG A 33 -3.68 -13.19 -2.33
N GLU A 34 -4.47 -13.41 -1.28
CA GLU A 34 -5.26 -14.65 -1.13
C GLU A 34 -6.52 -14.64 -2.00
N HIS A 35 -7.24 -13.52 -2.05
CA HIS A 35 -8.52 -13.43 -2.74
C HIS A 35 -8.42 -12.70 -4.08
N CYS A 36 -9.23 -13.16 -5.03
CA CYS A 36 -9.49 -12.48 -6.29
C CYS A 36 -9.91 -11.04 -6.02
N ASN A 37 -9.34 -10.10 -6.77
CA ASN A 37 -9.66 -8.67 -6.69
C ASN A 37 -9.45 -8.02 -5.30
N SER A 38 -8.71 -8.65 -4.38
CA SER A 38 -8.44 -8.05 -3.06
C SER A 38 -7.68 -6.72 -3.17
N GLN A 39 -6.87 -6.54 -4.21
CA GLN A 39 -6.27 -5.24 -4.51
C GLN A 39 -7.35 -4.23 -4.93
N GLY A 40 -8.24 -4.59 -5.85
CA GLY A 40 -9.33 -3.71 -6.30
C GLY A 40 -10.27 -3.27 -5.18
N VAL A 41 -10.51 -4.12 -4.16
CA VAL A 41 -11.25 -3.74 -2.94
C VAL A 41 -10.60 -2.54 -2.23
N ASN A 42 -9.27 -2.57 -2.08
CA ASN A 42 -8.51 -1.47 -1.48
C ASN A 42 -8.45 -0.25 -2.41
N ASP A 43 -8.22 -0.48 -3.71
CA ASP A 43 -8.14 0.58 -4.72
C ASP A 43 -9.46 1.38 -4.79
N MET A 44 -10.60 0.72 -4.55
CA MET A 44 -11.93 1.33 -4.50
C MET A 44 -12.29 1.91 -3.12
N GLY A 45 -11.36 1.91 -2.16
CA GLY A 45 -11.59 2.50 -0.84
C GLY A 45 -12.65 1.76 -0.01
N VAL A 46 -12.78 0.44 -0.18
CA VAL A 46 -13.66 -0.39 0.67
C VAL A 46 -12.95 -0.66 2.01
N THR A 47 -12.59 0.42 2.69
CA THR A 47 -11.84 0.47 3.95
C THR A 47 -12.35 1.65 4.79
N PRO A 48 -12.16 1.65 6.11
CA PRO A 48 -12.63 2.75 6.96
C PRO A 48 -11.95 4.10 6.70
N ASP A 49 -10.67 4.07 6.30
CA ASP A 49 -9.79 5.24 6.34
C ASP A 49 -9.55 5.88 4.96
N PHE A 50 -9.93 5.20 3.88
CA PHE A 50 -9.63 5.62 2.52
C PHE A 50 -10.84 5.62 1.59
N LEU A 51 -10.94 6.68 0.80
CA LEU A 51 -11.73 6.82 -0.42
C LEU A 51 -11.02 6.15 -1.61
N PRO A 52 -11.72 5.93 -2.76
CA PRO A 52 -11.10 5.40 -3.97
C PRO A 52 -9.79 6.11 -4.34
N GLY A 53 -8.78 5.30 -4.67
CA GLY A 53 -7.42 5.74 -4.98
C GLY A 53 -6.53 5.97 -3.76
N TYR A 54 -6.79 5.29 -2.63
CA TYR A 54 -6.05 5.46 -1.36
C TYR A 54 -6.02 6.90 -0.83
N ARG A 55 -7.07 7.67 -1.12
CA ARG A 55 -7.19 9.06 -0.63
C ARG A 55 -7.80 9.03 0.76
N SER A 56 -7.22 9.73 1.73
CA SER A 56 -7.75 9.72 3.10
C SER A 56 -9.18 10.29 3.16
N VAL A 57 -10.04 9.70 3.99
CA VAL A 57 -11.37 10.26 4.29
C VAL A 57 -11.31 11.60 5.00
N GLU A 58 -10.18 11.94 5.62
CA GLU A 58 -9.95 13.22 6.29
C GLU A 58 -9.56 14.34 5.30
N ASP A 59 -9.25 14.02 4.04
CA ASP A 59 -8.92 15.01 3.01
C ASP A 59 -10.18 15.70 2.47
N PRO A 60 -10.40 17.00 2.74
CA PRO A 60 -11.60 17.72 2.28
C PRO A 60 -11.69 17.80 0.75
N ALA A 61 -10.56 17.94 0.05
CA ALA A 61 -10.54 18.04 -1.40
C ALA A 61 -10.89 16.69 -2.05
N ALA A 62 -10.44 15.58 -1.46
CA ALA A 62 -10.81 14.24 -1.91
C ALA A 62 -12.31 13.98 -1.75
N ARG A 63 -12.91 14.44 -0.64
CA ARG A 63 -14.37 14.36 -0.40
C ARG A 63 -15.15 15.20 -1.39
N GLU A 64 -14.74 16.45 -1.62
CA GLU A 64 -15.41 17.34 -2.58
C GLU A 64 -15.35 16.79 -4.00
N ALA A 65 -14.22 16.22 -4.41
CA ALA A 65 -14.07 15.60 -5.73
C ALA A 65 -15.03 14.43 -5.98
N LEU A 66 -15.51 13.77 -4.92
CA LEU A 66 -16.49 12.67 -4.96
C LEU A 66 -17.94 13.13 -4.78
N ALA A 67 -18.16 14.34 -4.27
CA ALA A 67 -19.49 14.87 -4.01
C ALA A 67 -20.21 15.45 -5.24
N LYS A 68 -19.65 15.24 -6.44
CA LYS A 68 -20.22 15.63 -7.74
C LYS A 68 -20.86 14.44 -8.43
#